data_AF-A0A2A3JR97-F1
#
_entry.id   AF-A0A2A3JR97-F1
#
_cell.length_a   1.000
_cell.length_b   1.000
_cell.length_c   1.000
_cell.angle_alpha   90.00
_cell.angle_beta   90.00
_cell.angle_gamma   90.00
#
_symmetry.space_group_name_H-M   'P 1'
#
loop_
_entity.id
_entity.type
_entity.pdbx_description
1 polymer ?
#
loop_
_entity_poly.entity_id
_entity_poly.type
_entity_poly.pdbx_seq_one_letter_code
_entity_poly.pdbx_strand_id
1 'polypeptide(L)'
;ITGSTIAGSGSSGLYVTQQPEGTVLDLEGNRFSANRVGIDTAAPARLVLSANDFSDQFPRFLDGDVQDGSAALMADLSGRQPLVLAAGGTDARFLPPPDCAASDEG
;
A
#
# COMPACT_ATOMS: atom_id res chain seq x y z
N ILE A 1 -5.93 -10.58 5.23
CA ILE A 1 -5.02 -10.69 6.40
C ILE A 1 -5.42 -9.57 7.35
N THR A 2 -5.70 -9.86 8.61
CA THR A 2 -6.30 -8.88 9.52
C THR A 2 -5.63 -8.87 10.88
N GLY A 3 -5.29 -7.68 11.40
CA GLY A 3 -4.82 -7.48 12.78
C GLY A 3 -3.43 -8.03 13.10
N SER A 4 -2.58 -8.22 12.09
CA SER A 4 -1.26 -8.84 12.25
C SER A 4 -0.12 -7.83 12.35
N THR A 5 1.00 -8.23 12.96
CA THR A 5 2.27 -7.51 12.87
C THR A 5 3.21 -8.26 11.93
N ILE A 6 3.71 -7.58 10.90
CA ILE A 6 4.58 -8.11 9.86
C ILE A 6 5.89 -7.33 9.92
N ALA A 7 6.89 -7.90 10.57
CA ALA A 7 8.09 -7.16 10.92
C ALA A 7 9.41 -7.92 10.74
N GLY A 8 10.47 -7.17 10.41
CA GLY A 8 11.85 -7.67 10.42
C GLY A 8 12.18 -8.67 9.32
N SER A 9 11.40 -8.72 8.23
CA SER A 9 11.73 -9.56 7.09
C SER A 9 12.98 -9.03 6.38
N GLY A 10 14.00 -9.88 6.21
CA GLY A 10 15.20 -9.57 5.40
C GLY A 10 14.91 -9.37 3.90
N SER A 11 13.66 -9.59 3.48
CA SER A 11 13.13 -9.34 2.15
C SER A 11 11.82 -8.57 2.26
N SER A 12 10.75 -9.04 1.62
CA SER A 12 9.45 -8.40 1.61
C SER A 12 8.65 -8.84 2.85
N GLY A 13 7.93 -7.93 3.49
CA GLY A 13 7.02 -8.26 4.60
C GLY A 13 5.85 -9.10 4.09
N LEU A 14 5.32 -8.73 2.93
CA LEU A 14 4.35 -9.51 2.17
C LEU A 14 4.79 -9.57 0.71
N TYR A 15 4.84 -10.78 0.15
CA TYR A 15 5.06 -10.99 -1.28
C TYR A 15 3.79 -11.58 -1.90
N VAL A 16 3.20 -10.88 -2.87
CA VAL A 16 1.97 -11.29 -3.55
C VAL A 16 2.25 -11.54 -5.02
N THR A 17 1.97 -12.75 -5.50
CA THR A 17 2.25 -13.09 -6.89
C THR A 17 1.20 -14.00 -7.50
N GLN A 18 1.04 -13.90 -8.83
CA GLN A 18 0.22 -14.79 -9.65
C GLN A 18 -1.23 -14.91 -9.15
N GLN A 19 -1.83 -13.77 -8.78
CA GLN A 19 -3.23 -13.78 -8.38
C GLN A 19 -4.14 -13.96 -9.60
N PRO A 20 -5.10 -14.89 -9.57
CA PRO A 20 -6.09 -15.00 -10.63
C PRO A 20 -6.87 -13.70 -10.78
N GLU A 21 -7.27 -13.38 -12.02
CA GLU A 21 -8.11 -12.21 -12.30
C GLU A 21 -9.39 -12.24 -11.46
N GLY A 22 -9.79 -11.07 -10.95
CA GLY A 22 -10.95 -10.93 -10.05
C GLY A 22 -10.68 -11.28 -8.59
N THR A 23 -9.48 -11.75 -8.24
CA THR A 23 -9.09 -11.97 -6.83
C THR A 23 -8.94 -10.63 -6.12
N VAL A 24 -9.50 -10.53 -4.92
CA VAL A 24 -9.30 -9.40 -4.00
C VAL A 24 -8.58 -9.91 -2.76
N LEU A 25 -7.44 -9.29 -2.45
CA LEU A 25 -6.72 -9.51 -1.19
C LEU A 25 -6.93 -8.30 -0.27
N ASP A 26 -7.77 -8.50 0.73
CA ASP A 26 -8.00 -7.50 1.77
C ASP A 26 -6.94 -7.63 2.87
N LEU A 27 -6.26 -6.53 3.15
CA LEU A 27 -5.32 -6.34 4.24
C LEU A 27 -5.88 -5.27 5.16
N GLU A 28 -6.22 -5.65 6.38
CA GLU A 28 -6.90 -4.75 7.31
C GLU A 28 -6.20 -4.70 8.67
N GLY A 29 -5.94 -3.49 9.20
CA GLY A 29 -5.48 -3.38 10.59
C GLY A 29 -4.09 -3.98 10.87
N ASN A 30 -3.23 -4.14 9.85
CA ASN A 30 -1.91 -4.73 10.03
C ASN A 30 -0.84 -3.65 10.26
N ARG A 31 0.21 -3.99 11.02
CA ARG A 31 1.39 -3.14 11.18
C ARG A 31 2.57 -3.73 10.40
N PHE A 32 3.17 -2.95 9.52
CA PHE A 32 4.39 -3.28 8.80
C PHE A 32 5.55 -2.49 9.36
N SER A 33 6.66 -3.16 9.70
CA SER A 33 7.85 -2.46 10.20
C SER A 33 9.16 -3.19 9.93
N ALA A 34 10.23 -2.44 9.68
CA ALA A 34 11.59 -2.98 9.54
C ALA A 34 11.75 -4.14 8.53
N ASN A 35 10.89 -4.24 7.52
CA ASN A 35 11.10 -5.15 6.39
C ASN A 35 11.98 -4.47 5.34
N ARG A 36 12.73 -5.21 4.51
CA ARG A 36 13.46 -4.60 3.37
C ARG A 36 12.50 -3.90 2.41
N VAL A 37 11.33 -4.49 2.20
CA VAL A 37 10.17 -3.94 1.47
C VAL A 37 8.91 -4.27 2.26
N GLY A 38 7.95 -3.35 2.39
CA GLY A 38 6.66 -3.63 3.03
C GLY A 38 5.86 -4.68 2.25
N ILE A 39 5.41 -4.32 1.05
CA ILE A 39 4.67 -5.19 0.12
C ILE A 39 5.39 -5.20 -1.22
N ASP A 40 5.63 -6.39 -1.75
CA ASP A 40 6.22 -6.63 -3.07
C ASP A 40 5.24 -7.47 -3.90
N THR A 41 5.06 -7.12 -5.17
CA THR A 41 4.05 -7.76 -6.03
C THR A 41 4.56 -8.13 -7.41
N ALA A 42 4.10 -9.27 -7.92
CA ALA A 42 4.33 -9.70 -9.30
C ALA A 42 3.08 -10.38 -9.88
N ALA A 43 2.36 -9.68 -10.74
CA ALA A 43 1.00 -9.96 -11.20
C ALA A 43 -0.04 -10.04 -10.05
N PRO A 44 -0.23 -8.95 -9.27
CA PRO A 44 -1.36 -8.85 -8.37
C PRO A 44 -2.68 -8.64 -9.13
N ALA A 45 -3.79 -9.11 -8.56
CA ALA A 45 -5.12 -8.83 -9.10
C ALA A 45 -5.66 -7.52 -8.52
N ARG A 46 -6.03 -7.53 -7.23
CA ARG A 46 -6.41 -6.33 -6.47
C ARG A 46 -6.03 -6.51 -5.01
N LEU A 47 -5.35 -5.52 -4.44
CA LEU A 47 -5.07 -5.43 -3.01
C LEU A 47 -5.83 -4.24 -2.43
N VAL A 48 -6.50 -4.45 -1.30
CA VAL A 48 -7.18 -3.38 -0.56
C VAL A 48 -6.50 -3.24 0.79
N LEU A 49 -5.92 -2.08 1.04
CA LEU A 49 -5.26 -1.71 2.28
C LEU A 49 -6.19 -0.82 3.09
N SER A 50 -6.71 -1.30 4.21
CA SER A 50 -7.55 -0.51 5.13
C SER A 50 -6.96 -0.51 6.53
N ALA A 51 -6.83 0.66 7.17
CA ALA A 51 -6.34 0.79 8.55
C ALA A 51 -4.99 0.09 8.82
N ASN A 52 -4.13 -0.06 7.80
CA ASN A 52 -2.80 -0.62 7.99
C ASN A 52 -1.82 0.49 8.36
N ASP A 53 -0.91 0.20 9.28
CA ASP A 53 0.13 1.11 9.75
C ASP A 53 1.49 0.75 9.14
N PHE A 54 1.99 1.64 8.29
CA PHE A 54 3.31 1.59 7.65
C PHE A 54 4.28 2.64 8.22
N SER A 55 3.92 3.32 9.32
CA SER A 55 4.70 4.44 9.86
C SER A 55 6.12 4.06 10.29
N ASP A 56 6.37 2.79 10.59
CA ASP A 56 7.69 2.24 10.94
C ASP A 56 8.29 1.34 9.85
N GLN A 57 7.70 1.36 8.65
CA GLN A 57 8.21 0.61 7.50
C GLN A 57 9.15 1.49 6.67
N PHE A 58 10.45 1.25 6.78
CA PHE A 58 11.47 1.94 5.97
C PHE A 58 12.55 0.94 5.53
N PRO A 59 13.25 1.19 4.41
CA PRO A 59 13.19 2.37 3.55
C PRO A 59 12.14 2.30 2.43
N ARG A 60 11.58 1.12 2.14
CA ARG A 60 10.68 0.89 1.01
C ARG A 60 9.35 0.33 1.47
N PHE A 61 8.26 0.95 1.04
CA PHE A 61 6.91 0.52 1.36
C PHE A 61 6.36 -0.48 0.35
N LEU A 62 6.42 -0.12 -0.93
CA LEU A 62 5.89 -0.89 -2.05
C LEU A 62 7.00 -1.17 -3.07
N ASP A 63 6.89 -2.30 -3.77
CA ASP A 63 7.78 -2.68 -4.88
C ASP A 63 7.02 -3.52 -5.93
N GLY A 64 7.67 -3.74 -7.07
CA GLY A 64 7.09 -4.49 -8.19
C GLY A 64 5.95 -3.74 -8.88
N ASP A 65 4.87 -4.43 -9.20
CA ASP A 65 3.78 -3.89 -10.03
C ASP A 65 2.92 -2.80 -9.34
N VAL A 66 3.07 -2.62 -8.02
CA VAL A 66 2.36 -1.62 -7.23
C VAL A 66 3.27 -0.48 -6.76
N GLN A 67 4.53 -0.43 -7.21
CA GLN A 67 5.50 0.59 -6.79
C GLN A 67 5.01 2.02 -7.00
N ASP A 68 4.22 2.27 -8.06
CA ASP A 68 3.65 3.59 -8.38
C ASP A 68 2.65 4.08 -7.34
N GLY A 69 2.05 3.16 -6.56
CA GLY A 69 1.17 3.49 -5.43
C GLY A 69 1.91 4.03 -4.21
N SER A 70 3.25 4.07 -4.21
CA SER A 70 4.04 4.47 -3.03
C SER A 70 3.71 5.89 -2.58
N ALA A 71 3.49 6.83 -3.50
CA ALA A 71 3.13 8.20 -3.16
C ALA A 71 1.78 8.27 -2.45
N ALA A 72 0.79 7.52 -2.93
CA ALA A 72 -0.53 7.45 -2.31
C ALA A 72 -0.47 6.83 -0.91
N LEU A 73 0.33 5.78 -0.73
CA LEU A 73 0.53 5.17 0.58
C LEU A 73 1.28 6.10 1.54
N MET A 74 2.29 6.83 1.06
CA MET A 74 3.02 7.81 1.88
C MET A 74 2.15 8.99 2.32
N ALA A 75 1.11 9.34 1.57
CA ALA A 75 0.15 10.37 1.97
C ALA A 75 -0.66 9.96 3.21
N ASP A 76 -0.81 8.66 3.47
CA ASP A 76 -1.51 8.14 4.65
C ASP A 76 -0.95 6.79 5.13
N LEU A 77 0.20 6.86 5.80
CA LEU A 77 0.86 5.67 6.36
C LEU A 77 0.06 4.98 7.46
N SER A 78 -0.90 5.67 8.08
CA SER A 78 -1.79 5.11 9.10
C SER A 78 -3.01 4.39 8.53
N GLY A 79 -3.24 4.47 7.22
CA GLY A 79 -4.34 3.81 6.53
C GLY A 79 -5.73 4.31 6.97
N ARG A 80 -5.86 5.58 7.36
CA ARG A 80 -7.15 6.23 7.67
C ARG A 80 -8.11 6.17 6.48
N GLN A 81 -7.59 6.23 5.25
CA GLN A 81 -8.33 6.00 4.02
C GLN A 81 -7.95 4.66 3.39
N PRO A 82 -8.93 3.86 2.94
CA PRO A 82 -8.64 2.65 2.19
C PRO A 82 -7.88 2.97 0.89
N LEU A 83 -6.78 2.26 0.66
CA LEU A 83 -5.98 2.37 -0.56
C LEU A 83 -6.13 1.08 -1.38
N VAL A 84 -6.46 1.22 -2.66
CA VAL A 84 -6.57 0.09 -3.60
C VAL A 84 -5.39 0.08 -4.55
N LEU A 85 -4.65 -1.03 -4.55
CA LEU A 85 -3.51 -1.28 -5.43
C LEU A 85 -3.85 -2.39 -6.43
N ALA A 86 -3.46 -2.22 -7.69
CA ALA A 86 -3.57 -3.24 -8.74
C ALA A 86 -2.35 -3.18 -9.66
N ALA A 87 -2.19 -4.19 -10.51
CA ALA A 87 -1.17 -4.17 -11.54
C ALA A 87 -1.40 -2.95 -12.46
N GLY A 88 -0.39 -2.08 -12.56
CA GLY A 88 -0.48 -0.83 -13.33
C GLY A 88 -0.95 0.41 -12.55
N GLY A 89 -1.05 0.32 -11.21
CA GLY A 89 -1.21 1.49 -10.33
C GLY A 89 -2.42 1.48 -9.41
N THR A 90 -2.67 2.63 -8.79
CA THR A 90 -3.79 2.89 -7.85
C THR A 90 -5.07 3.29 -8.58
N ASP A 91 -6.22 2.79 -8.14
CA ASP A 91 -7.54 3.27 -8.62
C ASP A 91 -7.79 4.67 -8.06
N ALA A 92 -7.83 5.67 -8.96
CA ALA A 92 -7.91 7.09 -8.62
C ALA A 92 -9.15 7.48 -7.77
N ARG A 93 -10.19 6.63 -7.75
CA ARG A 93 -11.38 6.85 -6.91
C ARG A 93 -11.12 6.68 -5.41
N PHE A 94 -9.96 6.14 -5.05
CA PHE A 94 -9.54 5.90 -3.67
C PHE A 94 -8.24 6.63 -3.30
N LEU A 95 -7.78 7.55 -4.15
CA LEU A 95 -6.69 8.44 -3.78
C LEU A 95 -7.23 9.54 -2.85
N PRO A 96 -6.48 9.92 -1.79
CA PRO A 96 -6.79 11.16 -1.10
C PRO A 96 -6.81 12.29 -2.14
N PRO A 97 -7.76 13.23 -2.07
CA PRO A 97 -7.71 14.41 -2.92
C PRO A 97 -6.34 15.06 -2.73
N PRO A 98 -5.71 15.57 -3.81
CA PRO A 98 -4.45 16.30 -3.66
C PRO A 98 -4.68 17.39 -2.61
N ASP A 99 -3.79 17.46 -1.62
CA ASP A 99 -3.86 18.49 -0.59
C ASP A 99 -3.96 19.84 -1.30
N CYS A 100 -5.14 20.46 -1.19
CA CYS A 100 -5.43 21.73 -1.79
C CYS A 100 -4.73 22.81 -0.95
N ALA A 101 -3.41 22.92 -1.13
CA ALA A 101 -2.59 23.97 -0.56
C ALA A 101 -1.88 24.71 -1.69
N ALA A 102 -2.65 25.57 -2.36
CA ALA A 102 -2.27 26.89 -2.91
C ALA A 102 -3.15 27.25 -4.12
N SER A 103 -4.45 27.44 -3.87
CA SER A 103 -5.18 28.44 -4.66
C SER A 103 -4.84 29.80 -4.08
N ASP A 104 -3.69 30.36 -4.47
CA ASP A 104 -3.48 31.81 -4.37
C ASP A 104 -4.16 32.42 -5.60
N GLU A 105 -5.36 32.94 -5.38
CA GLU A 105 -6.00 33.87 -6.31
C GLU A 105 -5.34 35.25 -6.14
N GLY A 106 -4.78 35.76 -7.25
CA GLY A 106 -4.31 37.13 -7.40
C GLY A 106 -4.52 37.60 -8.82
#